data_AF-A0A260C322-F1
#
_entry.id   AF-A0A260C322-F1
#
_cell.length_a   1.000
_cell.length_b   1.000
_cell.length_c   1.000
_cell.angle_alpha   90.00
_cell.angle_beta   90.00
_cell.angle_gamma   90.00
#
_symmetry.space_group_name_H-M   'P 1'
#
loop_
_entity.id
_entity.type
_entity.pdbx_description
1 polymer ?
#
loop_
_entity_poly.entity_id
_entity_poly.type
_entity_poly.pdbx_seq_one_letter_code
_entity_poly.pdbx_strand_id
1 'polypeptide(L)'
;MRDSVDRQVDWCPIATGTGLLRVDHRRNGVDRRRHDRSLYSAPWLDTGGRIRCVGTGRRRYRRRRPGVGVGARSANVVTVDHPRHQLDRALTQPIRLSILAAASREGVAAVEFKILASALQISDSLLSQHVSALEAAGYVAVEKGRTARYSRTWIRATDRGRTALGEHMQALQDIIKFVPEGEQPT
;
A
#
# COMPACT_ATOMS: atom_id res chain seq x y z
N MET A 1 -6.79 -53.57 0.47
CA MET A 1 -7.23 -52.75 1.62
C MET A 1 -6.80 -51.32 1.32
N ARG A 2 -7.51 -50.51 0.54
CA ARG A 2 -8.86 -49.92 0.76
C ARG A 2 -9.04 -49.44 2.20
N ASP A 3 -8.90 -48.13 2.41
CA ASP A 3 -10.00 -47.21 2.77
C ASP A 3 -9.45 -45.77 2.67
N SER A 4 -9.82 -44.96 1.67
CA SER A 4 -11.07 -44.17 1.56
C SER A 4 -11.31 -43.21 2.72
N VAL A 5 -10.83 -41.97 2.60
CA VAL A 5 -11.63 -40.78 2.94
C VAL A 5 -11.34 -39.69 1.91
N ASP A 6 -11.92 -39.90 0.73
CA ASP A 6 -12.18 -38.88 -0.25
C ASP A 6 -13.20 -37.90 0.38
N ARG A 7 -12.73 -36.78 0.92
CA ARG A 7 -13.61 -35.67 1.31
C ARG A 7 -13.84 -34.83 0.08
N GLN A 8 -14.78 -35.32 -0.71
CA GLN A 8 -15.54 -34.58 -1.68
C GLN A 8 -16.00 -33.25 -1.06
N VAL A 9 -15.33 -32.16 -1.41
CA VAL A 9 -15.84 -30.81 -1.20
C VAL A 9 -16.65 -30.51 -2.44
N ASP A 10 -17.96 -30.76 -2.35
CA ASP A 10 -18.90 -30.46 -3.40
C ASP A 10 -18.86 -28.96 -3.74
N TRP A 11 -18.37 -28.69 -4.94
CA TRP A 11 -18.39 -27.39 -5.58
C TRP A 11 -19.82 -27.06 -5.98
N CYS A 12 -20.36 -25.92 -5.55
CA CYS A 12 -21.69 -25.48 -5.99
C CYS A 12 -21.63 -25.02 -7.47
N PRO A 13 -22.42 -25.61 -8.38
CA PRO A 13 -22.50 -25.15 -9.76
C PRO A 13 -23.36 -23.87 -9.81
N ILE A 14 -22.87 -22.89 -10.55
CA ILE A 14 -23.58 -21.66 -10.89
C ILE A 14 -24.79 -22.02 -11.76
N ALA A 15 -25.97 -22.05 -11.16
CA ALA A 15 -27.23 -22.17 -11.87
C ALA A 15 -27.73 -20.78 -12.31
N THR A 16 -27.85 -20.62 -13.62
CA THR A 16 -28.49 -19.50 -14.29
C THR A 16 -29.96 -19.40 -13.87
N GLY A 17 -30.40 -18.25 -13.39
CA GLY A 17 -31.76 -18.04 -12.93
C GLY A 17 -32.15 -16.57 -12.95
N THR A 18 -32.58 -16.12 -14.13
CA THR A 18 -33.25 -14.84 -14.39
C THR A 18 -34.39 -14.62 -13.39
N GLY A 19 -34.37 -13.51 -12.66
CA GLY A 19 -35.38 -13.19 -11.66
C GLY A 19 -35.31 -11.74 -11.21
N LEU A 20 -35.81 -10.85 -12.06
CA LEU A 20 -36.12 -9.45 -11.74
C LEU A 20 -37.13 -9.42 -10.60
N LEU A 21 -36.71 -9.03 -9.40
CA LEU A 21 -37.62 -8.55 -8.36
C LEU A 21 -37.04 -7.31 -7.67
N ARG A 22 -37.68 -6.20 -8.02
CA ARG A 22 -37.66 -4.90 -7.36
C ARG A 22 -38.26 -5.07 -5.95
N VAL A 23 -37.48 -4.75 -4.92
CA VAL A 23 -38.02 -4.48 -3.58
C VAL A 23 -37.49 -3.12 -3.14
N ASP A 24 -38.38 -2.15 -3.17
CA ASP A 24 -38.19 -0.79 -2.70
C ASP A 24 -38.60 -0.76 -1.23
N HIS A 25 -37.64 -0.51 -0.33
CA HIS A 25 -37.95 -0.16 1.06
C HIS A 25 -37.30 1.18 1.41
N ARG A 26 -38.15 2.21 1.32
CA ARG A 26 -37.98 3.50 1.98
C ARG A 26 -37.62 3.34 3.46
N ARG A 27 -36.66 4.18 3.86
CA ARG A 27 -36.57 5.01 5.08
C ARG A 27 -35.21 4.82 5.77
N ASN A 28 -34.26 5.66 5.40
CA ASN A 28 -33.24 6.12 6.34
C ASN A 28 -33.19 7.65 6.27
N GLY A 29 -33.72 8.27 7.32
CA GLY A 29 -33.63 9.71 7.54
C GLY A 29 -32.17 10.10 7.71
N VAL A 30 -31.70 10.94 6.80
CA VAL A 30 -30.40 11.58 6.90
C VAL A 30 -30.61 12.84 7.75
N ASP A 31 -30.20 12.78 9.02
CA ASP A 31 -30.08 13.97 9.88
C ASP A 31 -29.01 14.90 9.27
N ARG A 32 -29.47 16.02 8.73
CA ARG A 32 -28.61 17.11 8.26
C ARG A 32 -28.26 18.00 9.45
N ARG A 33 -27.28 17.59 10.25
CA ARG A 33 -26.56 18.54 11.10
C ARG A 33 -25.33 19.07 10.37
N ARG A 34 -25.52 20.30 9.86
CA ARG A 34 -24.46 21.27 9.61
C ARG A 34 -23.44 21.21 10.76
N HIS A 35 -22.24 20.73 10.47
CA HIS A 35 -21.07 21.18 11.19
C HIS A 35 -20.35 22.20 10.30
N ASP A 36 -20.45 23.41 10.81
CA ASP A 36 -19.79 24.63 10.42
C ASP A 36 -18.31 24.41 10.10
N ARG A 37 -17.94 24.91 8.93
CA ARG A 37 -16.61 24.81 8.32
C ARG A 37 -15.89 26.14 8.58
N SER A 38 -15.74 26.50 9.86
CA SER A 38 -15.17 27.78 10.29
C SER A 38 -14.27 27.63 11.51
N LEU A 39 -13.19 26.85 11.42
CA LEU A 39 -12.07 26.90 12.37
C LEU A 39 -10.73 26.58 11.66
N TYR A 40 -10.38 27.41 10.69
CA TYR A 40 -8.98 27.67 10.31
C TYR A 40 -8.88 29.13 9.87
N SER A 41 -9.13 30.05 10.79
CA SER A 41 -8.63 31.42 10.67
C SER A 41 -7.15 31.38 11.08
N ALA A 42 -6.24 31.29 10.12
CA ALA A 42 -4.81 31.48 10.34
C ALA A 42 -4.57 32.97 10.65
N PRO A 43 -4.15 33.35 11.88
CA PRO A 43 -3.82 34.72 12.24
C PRO A 43 -2.31 34.88 12.19
N TRP A 44 -1.76 34.90 10.98
CA TRP A 44 -0.44 35.46 10.74
C TRP A 44 -0.44 35.96 9.30
N LEU A 45 -0.62 37.27 9.12
CA LEU A 45 -0.15 38.11 8.02
C LEU A 45 -0.97 39.40 7.99
N ASP A 46 -0.63 40.32 8.89
CA ASP A 46 -0.76 41.78 8.76
C ASP A 46 0.01 42.37 9.98
N THR A 47 0.86 43.38 9.96
CA THR A 47 1.18 44.47 9.02
C THR A 47 2.56 45.02 9.47
N GLY A 48 3.38 45.55 8.55
CA GLY A 48 4.20 46.73 8.88
C GLY A 48 5.63 46.55 9.46
N GLY A 49 6.43 45.59 8.99
CA GLY A 49 7.87 45.53 9.31
C GLY A 49 8.76 46.08 8.19
N ARG A 50 8.95 47.41 8.09
CA ARG A 50 9.96 48.02 7.20
C ARG A 50 11.36 47.63 7.65
N ILE A 51 11.97 46.62 7.04
CA ILE A 51 13.39 46.35 7.20
C ILE A 51 14.17 47.40 6.41
N ARG A 52 14.79 48.35 7.13
CA ARG A 52 15.79 49.26 6.55
C ARG A 52 17.06 48.46 6.25
N CYS A 53 17.35 48.23 4.98
CA CYS A 53 18.70 47.84 4.56
C CYS A 53 19.55 49.11 4.44
N VAL A 54 20.39 49.37 5.44
CA VAL A 54 21.49 50.34 5.36
C VAL A 54 22.76 49.55 5.09
N GLY A 55 23.43 49.81 3.97
CA GLY A 55 24.73 49.19 3.69
C GLY A 55 25.10 49.14 2.22
N THR A 56 25.24 50.31 1.57
CA THR A 56 25.90 50.43 0.26
C THR A 56 27.40 50.25 0.41
N GLY A 57 27.85 49.03 0.65
CA GLY A 57 29.25 48.63 0.54
C GLY A 57 29.48 48.00 -0.82
N ARG A 58 29.91 48.78 -1.82
CA ARG A 58 30.36 48.28 -3.12
C ARG A 58 31.63 47.42 -2.92
N ARG A 59 31.48 46.15 -2.52
CA ARG A 59 32.55 45.16 -2.62
C ARG A 59 32.69 44.81 -4.10
N ARG A 60 33.69 45.42 -4.74
CA ARG A 60 34.23 44.98 -6.03
C ARG A 60 34.70 43.53 -5.84
N TYR A 61 33.88 42.57 -6.24
CA TYR A 61 34.36 41.21 -6.50
C TYR A 61 35.40 41.35 -7.63
N ARG A 62 36.68 41.33 -7.26
CA ARG A 62 37.79 41.17 -8.20
C ARG A 62 37.46 39.93 -9.02
N ARG A 63 37.31 40.10 -10.34
CA ARG A 63 37.23 39.00 -11.30
C ARG A 63 38.48 38.14 -11.12
N ARG A 64 38.35 37.03 -10.40
CA ARG A 64 39.34 35.96 -10.42
C ARG A 64 39.27 35.35 -11.82
N ARG A 65 40.44 35.29 -12.45
CA ARG A 65 40.70 34.73 -13.77
C ARG A 65 40.08 33.32 -13.90
N PRO A 66 39.57 32.92 -15.08
CA PRO A 66 39.19 31.55 -15.33
C PRO A 66 40.47 30.70 -15.38
N GLY A 67 40.77 30.04 -14.27
CA GLY A 67 41.84 29.06 -14.19
C GLY A 67 41.31 27.71 -14.63
N VAL A 68 41.92 27.20 -15.71
CA VAL A 68 42.13 25.78 -15.99
C VAL A 68 40.85 24.94 -16.12
N GLY A 69 40.52 24.59 -17.37
CA GLY A 69 39.64 23.48 -17.68
C GLY A 69 40.22 22.19 -17.12
N VAL A 70 39.86 21.87 -15.89
CA VAL A 70 39.97 20.51 -15.37
C VAL A 70 39.00 19.71 -16.22
N GLY A 71 39.54 18.95 -17.18
CA GLY A 71 38.79 17.95 -17.91
C GLY A 71 38.07 17.10 -16.88
N ALA A 72 36.78 17.34 -16.73
CA ALA A 72 35.89 16.45 -16.03
C ALA A 72 35.97 15.15 -16.82
N ARG A 73 36.89 14.28 -16.39
CA ARG A 73 36.79 12.86 -16.62
C ARG A 73 35.42 12.53 -16.05
N SER A 74 34.43 12.51 -16.93
CA SER A 74 33.12 11.98 -16.65
C SER A 74 33.43 10.56 -16.22
N ALA A 75 33.56 10.38 -14.90
CA ALA A 75 33.53 9.06 -14.31
C ALA A 75 32.24 8.52 -14.87
N ASN A 76 32.36 7.51 -15.73
CA ASN A 76 31.23 6.78 -16.25
C ASN A 76 30.61 6.15 -15.01
N VAL A 77 29.70 6.89 -14.37
CA VAL A 77 28.84 6.36 -13.34
C VAL A 77 27.97 5.41 -14.14
N VAL A 78 28.40 4.15 -14.18
CA VAL A 78 27.50 3.06 -14.43
C VAL A 78 26.45 3.24 -13.35
N THR A 79 25.32 3.85 -13.70
CA THR A 79 24.17 3.92 -12.81
C THR A 79 23.66 2.50 -12.78
N VAL A 80 24.30 1.67 -11.97
CA VAL A 80 23.78 0.36 -11.61
C VAL A 80 22.42 0.67 -11.01
N ASP A 81 21.35 0.25 -11.70
CA ASP A 81 20.00 0.51 -11.24
C ASP A 81 19.86 -0.09 -9.84
N HIS A 82 19.66 0.77 -8.85
CA HIS A 82 19.59 0.32 -7.47
C HIS A 82 18.28 -0.48 -7.30
N PRO A 83 18.30 -1.69 -6.71
CA PRO A 83 17.09 -2.53 -6.57
C PRO A 83 15.89 -1.87 -5.87
N ARG A 84 16.10 -0.73 -5.18
CA ARG A 84 15.03 0.09 -4.61
C ARG A 84 13.99 0.53 -5.65
N HIS A 85 14.38 0.61 -6.93
CA HIS A 85 13.48 1.03 -8.02
C HIS A 85 12.43 -0.04 -8.36
N GLN A 86 12.67 -1.28 -7.96
CA GLN A 86 11.75 -2.41 -8.14
C GLN A 86 10.80 -2.58 -6.94
N LEU A 87 10.95 -1.78 -5.88
CA LEU A 87 10.04 -1.82 -4.74
C LEU A 87 8.69 -1.23 -5.11
N ASP A 88 7.67 -2.09 -5.12
CA ASP A 88 6.29 -1.64 -5.18
C ASP A 88 5.94 -0.73 -3.98
N ARG A 89 5.54 0.50 -4.30
CA ARG A 89 5.14 1.53 -3.33
C ARG A 89 3.91 1.14 -2.51
N ALA A 90 3.01 0.35 -3.07
CA ALA A 90 1.84 -0.15 -2.34
C ALA A 90 2.23 -1.22 -1.30
N LEU A 91 3.29 -1.98 -1.55
CA LEU A 91 3.79 -3.05 -0.67
C LEU A 91 4.87 -2.58 0.32
N THR A 92 5.36 -1.35 0.19
CA THR A 92 6.28 -0.75 1.19
C THR A 92 5.63 -0.62 2.58
N GLN A 93 4.29 -0.61 2.66
CA GLN A 93 3.58 -0.59 3.95
C GLN A 93 3.55 -2.01 4.55
N PRO A 94 4.09 -2.24 5.76
CA PRO A 94 4.23 -3.57 6.34
C PRO A 94 2.91 -4.34 6.40
N ILE A 95 1.81 -3.68 6.79
CA ILE A 95 0.49 -4.32 6.89
C ILE A 95 0.01 -4.82 5.52
N ARG A 96 0.22 -4.04 4.46
CA ARG A 96 -0.21 -4.43 3.10
C ARG A 96 0.62 -5.59 2.57
N LEU A 97 1.93 -5.56 2.82
CA LEU A 97 2.83 -6.68 2.52
C LEU A 97 2.36 -7.95 3.23
N SER A 98 2.08 -7.87 4.54
CA SER A 98 1.64 -9.02 5.33
C SER A 98 0.27 -9.57 4.89
N ILE A 99 -0.69 -8.69 4.55
CA ILE A 99 -1.99 -9.10 4.01
C ILE A 99 -1.82 -9.88 2.71
N LEU A 100 -1.05 -9.33 1.77
CA LEU A 100 -0.86 -9.94 0.45
C LEU A 100 -0.05 -11.24 0.57
N ALA A 101 0.97 -11.29 1.43
CA ALA A 101 1.74 -12.49 1.71
C ALA A 101 0.87 -13.61 2.29
N ALA A 102 0.02 -13.30 3.27
CA ALA A 102 -0.90 -14.27 3.86
C ALA A 102 -1.92 -14.80 2.83
N ALA A 103 -2.44 -13.93 1.97
CA ALA A 103 -3.40 -14.29 0.92
C ALA A 103 -2.76 -15.02 -0.28
N SER A 104 -1.44 -14.91 -0.45
CA SER A 104 -0.68 -15.53 -1.55
C SER A 104 -0.04 -16.87 -1.17
N ARG A 105 -0.29 -17.37 0.04
CA ARG A 105 0.31 -18.62 0.52
C ARG A 105 -0.11 -19.81 -0.37
N GLU A 106 0.83 -20.69 -0.66
CA GLU A 106 0.58 -21.89 -1.45
C GLU A 106 -0.56 -22.74 -0.85
N GLY A 107 -1.43 -23.27 -1.72
CA GLY A 107 -2.62 -24.03 -1.31
C GLY A 107 -3.75 -23.21 -0.68
N VAL A 108 -3.62 -21.88 -0.56
CA VAL A 108 -4.68 -21.00 -0.05
C VAL A 108 -5.41 -20.34 -1.22
N ALA A 109 -6.68 -20.70 -1.42
CA ALA A 109 -7.52 -20.10 -2.46
C ALA A 109 -8.05 -18.71 -2.06
N ALA A 110 -8.46 -18.56 -0.80
CA ALA A 110 -8.93 -17.34 -0.19
C ALA A 110 -8.80 -17.42 1.34
N VAL A 111 -8.72 -16.27 2.01
CA VAL A 111 -8.63 -16.14 3.48
C VAL A 111 -9.82 -15.35 4.00
N GLU A 112 -10.44 -15.82 5.08
CA GLU A 112 -11.54 -15.09 5.73
C GLU A 112 -11.01 -13.81 6.41
N PHE A 113 -11.71 -12.68 6.21
CA PHE A 113 -11.34 -11.37 6.74
C PHE A 113 -11.05 -11.39 8.25
N LYS A 114 -11.91 -12.05 9.03
CA LYS A 114 -11.77 -12.14 10.50
C LYS A 114 -10.55 -12.94 10.92
N ILE A 115 -10.28 -14.04 10.24
CA ILE A 115 -9.09 -14.87 10.49
C ILE A 115 -7.84 -14.05 10.19
N LEU A 116 -7.83 -13.30 9.08
CA LEU A 116 -6.72 -12.45 8.71
C LEU A 116 -6.48 -11.31 9.73
N ALA A 117 -7.55 -10.66 10.21
CA ALA A 117 -7.45 -9.62 11.23
C ALA A 117 -6.81 -10.15 12.52
N SER A 118 -7.25 -11.33 12.98
CA SER A 118 -6.69 -11.98 14.17
C SER A 118 -5.24 -12.41 13.96
N ALA A 119 -4.90 -12.99 12.80
CA ALA A 119 -3.54 -13.41 12.49
C ALA A 119 -2.55 -12.22 12.44
N LEU A 120 -3.00 -11.07 11.93
CA LEU A 120 -2.21 -9.85 11.85
C LEU A 120 -2.28 -8.98 13.11
N GLN A 121 -3.12 -9.34 14.09
CA GLN A 121 -3.32 -8.60 15.34
C GLN A 121 -3.71 -7.12 15.13
N ILE A 122 -4.56 -6.86 14.15
CA ILE A 122 -5.05 -5.52 13.81
C ILE A 122 -6.57 -5.42 13.94
N SER A 123 -7.08 -4.19 14.09
CA SER A 123 -8.51 -3.94 14.11
C SER A 123 -9.15 -4.16 12.73
N ASP A 124 -10.45 -4.49 12.73
CA ASP A 124 -11.22 -4.65 11.50
C ASP A 124 -11.23 -3.37 10.64
N SER A 125 -11.30 -2.19 11.27
CA SER A 125 -11.30 -0.91 10.56
C SER A 125 -10.00 -0.67 9.81
N LEU A 126 -8.86 -0.98 10.45
CA LEU A 126 -7.54 -0.84 9.85
C LEU A 126 -7.35 -1.86 8.72
N LEU A 127 -7.75 -3.13 8.94
CA LEU A 127 -7.69 -4.15 7.89
C LEU A 127 -8.53 -3.76 6.68
N SER A 128 -9.77 -3.29 6.89
CA SER A 128 -10.68 -2.87 5.81
C SER A 128 -10.08 -1.76 4.95
N GLN A 129 -9.44 -0.76 5.59
CA GLN A 129 -8.76 0.32 4.89
C GLN A 129 -7.60 -0.20 4.01
N HIS A 130 -6.76 -1.10 4.53
CA HIS A 130 -5.65 -1.64 3.76
C HIS A 130 -6.10 -2.59 2.65
N VAL A 131 -7.11 -3.43 2.91
CA VAL A 131 -7.71 -4.33 1.90
C VAL A 131 -8.32 -3.51 0.76
N SER A 132 -9.08 -2.46 1.06
CA SER A 132 -9.67 -1.58 0.03
C SER A 132 -8.59 -0.93 -0.85
N ALA A 133 -7.46 -0.54 -0.27
CA ALA A 133 -6.34 0.02 -1.03
C ALA A 133 -5.63 -1.01 -1.91
N LEU A 134 -5.50 -2.26 -1.44
CA LEU A 134 -4.94 -3.37 -2.22
C LEU A 134 -5.87 -3.81 -3.35
N GLU A 135 -7.18 -3.78 -3.10
CA GLU A 135 -8.20 -4.06 -4.12
C GLU A 135 -8.19 -2.99 -5.21
N ALA A 136 -8.10 -1.71 -4.84
CA ALA A 136 -7.94 -0.62 -5.81
C ALA A 136 -6.64 -0.73 -6.64
N ALA A 137 -5.58 -1.33 -6.08
CA ALA A 137 -4.34 -1.62 -6.80
C ALA A 137 -4.41 -2.91 -7.66
N GLY A 138 -5.49 -3.68 -7.55
CA GLY A 138 -5.71 -4.93 -8.27
C GLY A 138 -4.90 -6.12 -7.73
N TYR A 139 -4.42 -6.07 -6.49
CA TYR A 139 -3.62 -7.13 -5.87
C TYR A 139 -4.43 -8.17 -5.11
N VAL A 140 -5.61 -7.77 -4.64
CA VAL A 140 -6.56 -8.66 -3.98
C VAL A 140 -7.95 -8.48 -4.56
N ALA A 141 -8.74 -9.55 -4.51
CA ALA A 141 -10.16 -9.54 -4.77
C ALA A 141 -10.92 -9.83 -3.47
N VAL A 142 -11.99 -9.08 -3.21
CA VAL A 142 -12.81 -9.25 -2.01
C VAL A 142 -14.17 -9.82 -2.40
N GLU A 143 -14.50 -10.99 -1.87
CA GLU A 143 -15.76 -11.68 -2.13
C GLU A 143 -16.62 -11.71 -0.88
N LYS A 144 -17.86 -11.22 -0.99
CA LYS A 144 -18.85 -11.26 0.09
C LYS A 144 -19.68 -12.53 -0.04
N GLY A 145 -19.38 -13.52 0.79
CA GLY A 145 -20.17 -14.73 0.93
C GLY A 145 -21.33 -14.53 1.92
N ARG A 146 -22.47 -15.15 1.64
CA ARG A 146 -23.59 -15.23 2.58
C ARG A 146 -23.75 -16.69 2.99
N THR A 147 -23.27 -17.02 4.18
CA THR A 147 -23.59 -18.32 4.82
C THR A 147 -24.99 -18.20 5.42
N ALA A 148 -25.70 -19.34 5.55
CA ALA A 148 -27.08 -19.43 6.04
C ALA A 148 -27.39 -18.61 7.32
N ARG A 149 -26.37 -18.30 8.14
CA ARG A 149 -26.52 -17.55 9.40
C ARG A 149 -25.78 -16.21 9.46
N TYR A 150 -24.72 -15.99 8.68
CA TYR A 150 -23.87 -14.78 8.75
C TYR A 150 -23.22 -14.45 7.41
N SER A 151 -23.03 -13.15 7.13
CA SER A 151 -22.19 -12.69 6.02
C SER A 151 -20.72 -12.88 6.36
N ARG A 152 -19.97 -13.57 5.50
CA ARG A 152 -18.51 -13.71 5.59
C ARG A 152 -17.85 -13.00 4.41
N THR A 153 -16.68 -12.45 4.65
CA THR A 153 -15.89 -11.80 3.61
C THR A 153 -14.61 -12.59 3.40
N TRP A 154 -14.36 -12.97 2.15
CA TRP A 154 -13.18 -13.70 1.72
C TRP A 154 -12.28 -12.77 0.93
N ILE A 155 -10.98 -12.89 1.16
CA ILE A 155 -9.94 -12.12 0.48
C ILE A 155 -9.08 -13.10 -0.28
N ARG A 156 -8.92 -12.89 -1.59
CA ARG A 156 -8.10 -13.71 -2.47
C ARG A 156 -7.00 -12.86 -3.09
N ALA A 157 -5.76 -13.35 -3.11
CA ALA A 157 -4.71 -12.73 -3.91
C ALA A 157 -4.96 -12.97 -5.40
N THR A 158 -4.84 -11.91 -6.21
CA THR A 158 -4.89 -12.00 -7.67
C THR A 158 -3.56 -12.47 -8.23
N ASP A 159 -3.53 -12.92 -9.49
CA ASP A 159 -2.27 -13.32 -10.13
C ASP A 159 -1.30 -12.13 -10.22
N ARG A 160 -1.81 -10.93 -10.53
CA ARG A 160 -1.05 -9.68 -10.49
C ARG A 160 -0.46 -9.42 -9.09
N GLY A 161 -1.25 -9.63 -8.04
CA GLY A 161 -0.79 -9.47 -6.65
C GLY A 161 0.33 -10.45 -6.30
N ARG A 162 0.22 -11.71 -6.73
CA ARG A 162 1.24 -12.74 -6.50
C ARG A 162 2.55 -12.40 -7.22
N THR A 163 2.49 -11.96 -8.48
CA THR A 163 3.67 -11.52 -9.23
C THR A 163 4.32 -10.30 -8.58
N ALA A 164 3.54 -9.27 -8.26
CA ALA A 164 4.05 -8.05 -7.62
C ALA A 164 4.69 -8.34 -6.25
N LEU A 165 4.11 -9.25 -5.47
CA LEU A 165 4.69 -9.71 -4.22
C LEU A 165 6.06 -10.39 -4.44
N GLY A 166 6.15 -11.28 -5.44
CA GLY A 166 7.41 -11.96 -5.78
C GLY A 166 8.51 -10.99 -6.20
N GLU A 167 8.21 -10.05 -7.10
CA GLU A 167 9.13 -9.00 -7.53
C GLU A 167 9.58 -8.11 -6.35
N HIS A 168 8.63 -7.73 -5.49
CA HIS A 168 8.93 -6.92 -4.31
C HIS A 168 9.83 -7.65 -3.31
N MET A 169 9.57 -8.94 -3.07
CA MET A 169 10.42 -9.76 -2.19
C MET A 169 11.83 -9.95 -2.77
N GLN A 170 11.95 -10.15 -4.08
CA GLN A 170 13.24 -10.24 -4.76
C GLN A 170 14.04 -8.94 -4.61
N ALA A 171 13.40 -7.78 -4.82
CA ALA A 171 14.03 -6.48 -4.66
C ALA A 171 14.51 -6.26 -3.21
N LEU A 172 13.73 -6.66 -2.20
CA LEU A 172 14.15 -6.60 -0.80
C LEU A 172 15.35 -7.50 -0.52
N GLN A 173 15.37 -8.73 -1.05
CA GLN A 173 16.50 -9.64 -0.91
C GLN A 173 17.77 -9.07 -1.56
N ASP A 174 17.64 -8.44 -2.72
CA ASP A 174 18.78 -7.81 -3.40
C ASP A 174 19.32 -6.60 -2.64
N ILE A 175 18.45 -5.84 -1.96
CA ILE A 175 18.90 -4.77 -1.04
C ILE A 175 19.68 -5.35 0.14
N ILE A 176 19.20 -6.44 0.74
CA ILE A 176 19.84 -7.07 1.90
C ILE A 176 21.26 -7.56 1.56
N LYS A 177 21.50 -8.05 0.33
CA LYS A 177 22.84 -8.49 -0.12
C LYS A 177 23.93 -7.41 -0.06
N PHE A 178 23.55 -6.12 -0.02
CA PHE A 178 24.51 -5.02 0.15
C PHE A 178 24.90 -4.77 1.61
N VAL A 179 24.16 -5.33 2.57
CA VAL A 179 24.52 -5.27 3.99
C VAL A 179 25.61 -6.31 4.22
N PRO A 180 26.85 -5.93 4.55
CA PRO A 180 27.85 -6.91 4.93
C PRO A 180 27.35 -7.64 6.18
N GLU A 181 27.42 -8.98 6.19
CA GLU A 181 27.10 -9.79 7.38
C GLU A 181 28.07 -9.40 8.50
N GLY A 182 27.67 -8.42 9.32
CA GLY A 182 28.44 -7.92 10.45
C GLY A 182 27.81 -8.42 11.74
N GLU A 183 28.53 -9.33 12.39
CA GLU A 183 28.50 -9.68 13.83
C GLU A 183 27.10 -9.68 14.48
N GLN A 184 26.50 -10.87 14.61
CA GLN A 184 25.34 -11.02 15.49
C GLN A 184 25.79 -10.84 16.95
N PRO A 185 25.24 -9.90 17.72
CA PRO A 185 25.48 -9.87 19.16
C PRO A 185 24.82 -11.12 19.76
N THR A 186 25.67 -12.02 20.28
CA THR A 186 25.31 -13.20 21.07
C THR A 186 24.59 -12.84 22.36
#